data_AF-A0AAV9ZRU9-F1
#
_entry.id   AF-A0AAV9ZRU9-F1
#
_cell.length_a   1.000
_cell.length_b   1.000
_cell.length_c   1.000
_cell.angle_alpha   90.00
_cell.angle_beta   90.00
_cell.angle_gamma   90.00
#
_symmetry.space_group_name_H-M   'P 1'
#
loop_
_entity.id
_entity.type
_entity.pdbx_description
1 polymer ?
#
loop_
_entity_poly.entity_id
_entity_poly.type
_entity_poly.pdbx_seq_one_letter_code
_entity_poly.pdbx_strand_id
1 'polypeptide(L)'
;MQKEEIVCGYVQRNRRMPDFRRHLNTHTRTFEDNAQRGWQCKRVLRSEGRKWGIAADVPSYVLMDEERVGGCLKTFSRKDALKRHLDNSSLCVG
;
A
#
# COMPACT_ATOMS: atom_id res chain seq x y z
N MET A 1 26.41 7.69 13.24
CA MET A 1 25.34 6.67 13.37
C MET A 1 25.86 5.38 12.79
N GLN A 2 26.21 4.41 13.64
CA GLN A 2 26.54 3.05 13.20
C GLN A 2 25.25 2.42 12.69
N LYS A 3 25.18 2.07 11.40
CA LYS A 3 24.08 1.27 10.86
C LYS A 3 24.30 -0.17 11.34
N GLU A 4 23.54 -0.62 12.32
CA GLU A 4 23.46 -2.05 12.63
C GLU A 4 22.98 -2.79 11.37
N GLU A 5 23.78 -3.75 10.93
CA GLU A 5 23.48 -4.59 9.78
C GLU A 5 22.48 -5.67 10.23
N ILE A 6 21.18 -5.40 10.04
CA ILE A 6 20.13 -6.38 10.33
C ILE A 6 20.22 -7.48 9.26
N VAL A 7 20.88 -8.58 9.58
CA VAL A 7 20.93 -9.76 8.71
C VAL A 7 19.56 -10.42 8.67
N CYS A 8 19.00 -10.58 7.49
CA CYS A 8 17.71 -11.25 7.31
C CYS A 8 17.87 -12.78 7.39
N GLY A 9 17.29 -13.40 8.42
CA GLY A 9 17.28 -14.87 8.61
C GLY A 9 16.25 -15.64 7.78
N TYR A 10 15.68 -15.05 6.73
CA TYR A 10 14.64 -15.71 5.94
C TYR A 10 15.19 -16.90 5.15
N VAL A 11 14.58 -18.08 5.34
CA VAL A 11 14.88 -19.28 4.55
C VAL A 11 13.68 -19.63 3.69
N GLN A 12 13.84 -19.56 2.38
CA GLN A 12 12.80 -19.95 1.45
C GLN A 12 12.61 -21.48 1.47
N ARG A 13 11.45 -21.94 1.97
CA ARG A 13 11.14 -23.38 2.05
C ARG A 13 10.68 -23.97 0.72
N ASN A 14 10.00 -23.17 -0.09
CA ASN A 14 9.64 -23.52 -1.45
C ASN A 14 10.74 -23.02 -2.42
N ARG A 15 10.99 -23.69 -3.55
CA ARG A 15 12.04 -23.25 -4.51
C ARG A 15 11.49 -22.31 -5.59
N ARG A 16 10.42 -21.56 -5.28
CA ARG A 16 9.72 -20.74 -6.26
C ARG A 16 10.32 -19.36 -6.35
N MET A 17 11.02 -19.06 -7.44
CA MET A 17 11.60 -17.72 -7.66
C MET A 17 10.65 -16.52 -7.41
N PRO A 18 9.34 -16.59 -7.72
CA PRO A 18 8.43 -15.49 -7.38
C PRO A 18 8.34 -15.16 -5.89
N ASP A 19 8.40 -16.17 -5.01
CA ASP A 19 8.33 -15.97 -3.56
C ASP A 19 9.63 -15.38 -3.02
N PHE A 20 10.78 -15.82 -3.56
CA PHE A 20 12.09 -15.26 -3.25
C PHE A 20 12.21 -13.78 -3.64
N ARG A 21 11.83 -13.43 -4.88
CA ARG A 21 11.84 -12.04 -5.34
C ARG A 21 10.91 -11.17 -4.49
N ARG A 22 9.76 -11.70 -4.08
CA ARG A 22 8.85 -11.00 -3.17
C ARG A 22 9.52 -10.71 -1.83
N HIS A 23 10.25 -11.67 -1.29
CA HIS A 23 11.01 -11.48 -0.06
C HIS A 23 12.09 -10.39 -0.23
N LEU A 24 12.92 -10.47 -1.27
CA LEU A 24 13.94 -9.43 -1.51
C LEU A 24 13.35 -8.02 -1.63
N ASN A 25 12.18 -7.91 -2.27
CA ASN A 25 11.48 -6.63 -2.40
C ASN A 25 11.04 -6.01 -1.06
N THR A 26 10.97 -6.76 0.05
CA THR A 26 10.67 -6.18 1.37
C THR A 26 11.85 -5.39 1.92
N HIS A 27 13.07 -5.66 1.47
CA HIS A 27 14.29 -4.96 1.89
C HIS A 27 14.61 -3.76 1.01
N THR A 28 14.21 -3.80 -0.26
CA THR A 28 14.58 -2.78 -1.25
C THR A 28 13.53 -1.70 -1.43
N ARG A 29 12.29 -1.91 -0.99
CA ARG A 29 11.22 -0.92 -1.12
C ARG A 29 11.34 0.15 -0.05
N THR A 30 11.52 1.40 -0.47
CA THR A 30 11.39 2.56 0.41
C THR A 30 9.93 2.84 0.76
N PHE A 31 9.69 3.71 1.75
CA PHE A 31 8.34 4.20 2.03
C PHE A 31 7.74 4.93 0.81
N GLU A 32 8.54 5.75 0.14
CA GLU A 32 8.15 6.46 -1.08
C GLU A 32 7.83 5.49 -2.22
N ASP A 33 8.60 4.40 -2.39
CA ASP A 33 8.26 3.35 -3.34
C ASP A 33 6.91 2.73 -3.03
N ASN A 34 6.56 2.55 -1.75
CA ASN A 34 5.28 1.97 -1.37
C ASN A 34 4.10 2.91 -1.69
N ALA A 35 4.28 4.21 -1.44
CA ALA A 35 3.29 5.25 -1.74
C ALA A 35 3.10 5.46 -3.26
N GLN A 36 4.19 5.52 -4.02
CA GLN A 36 4.15 5.82 -5.45
C GLN A 36 3.91 4.56 -6.30
N ARG A 37 4.66 3.49 -6.04
CA ARG A 37 4.73 2.27 -6.89
C ARG A 37 4.26 1.00 -6.19
N GLY A 38 3.97 1.09 -4.90
CA GLY A 38 3.60 -0.05 -4.08
C GLY A 38 2.12 -0.39 -4.15
N TRP A 39 1.79 -1.48 -3.47
CA TRP A 39 0.42 -1.93 -3.31
C TRP A 39 -0.13 -1.26 -2.04
N GLN A 40 -0.39 0.04 -2.09
CA GLN A 40 -1.03 0.78 -1.01
C GLN A 40 -2.48 1.08 -1.36
N CYS A 41 -3.36 1.05 -0.36
CA CYS A 41 -4.70 1.64 -0.45
C CYS A 41 -4.53 3.17 -0.52
N LYS A 42 -4.59 3.74 -1.72
CA LYS A 42 -4.22 5.15 -1.95
C LYS A 42 -5.34 6.13 -1.64
N ARG A 43 -6.52 5.66 -1.23
CA ARG A 43 -7.73 6.49 -1.11
C ARG A 43 -8.15 7.06 -2.48
N VAL A 44 -9.34 7.63 -2.57
CA VAL A 44 -9.84 8.24 -3.82
C VAL A 44 -9.55 9.74 -3.85
N LEU A 45 -9.48 10.33 -5.05
CA LEU A 45 -9.32 11.78 -5.19
C LEU A 45 -10.48 12.53 -4.51
N ARG A 46 -10.21 13.68 -3.89
CA ARG A 46 -11.25 14.54 -3.29
C ARG A 46 -12.35 14.88 -4.29
N SER A 47 -11.99 15.14 -5.54
CA SER A 47 -12.92 15.40 -6.65
C SER A 47 -13.85 14.21 -6.96
N GLU A 48 -13.44 12.99 -6.61
CA GLU A 48 -14.23 11.77 -6.84
C GLU A 48 -14.96 11.28 -5.59
N GLY A 49 -14.68 11.85 -4.41
CA GLY A 49 -15.25 11.39 -3.14
C GLY A 49 -16.78 11.27 -3.15
N ARG A 50 -17.46 12.21 -3.83
CA ARG A 50 -18.93 12.18 -3.99
C ARG A 50 -19.43 10.93 -4.73
N LYS A 51 -18.69 10.42 -5.72
CA LYS A 51 -19.07 9.19 -6.45
C LYS A 51 -19.06 7.96 -5.54
N TRP A 52 -18.21 8.00 -4.52
CA TRP A 52 -18.03 6.94 -3.53
C TRP A 52 -18.81 7.17 -2.24
N GLY A 53 -19.72 8.15 -2.21
CA GLY A 53 -20.54 8.46 -1.04
C GLY A 53 -19.77 9.07 0.14
N ILE A 54 -18.57 9.61 -0.10
CA ILE A 54 -17.77 10.26 0.94
C ILE A 54 -18.27 11.69 1.13
N ALA A 55 -18.58 12.05 2.38
CA ALA A 55 -19.03 13.40 2.72
C ALA A 55 -17.89 14.43 2.56
N ALA A 56 -18.25 15.67 2.26
CA ALA A 56 -17.27 16.71 1.95
C ALA A 56 -16.47 17.19 3.17
N ASP A 57 -16.96 16.96 4.39
CA ASP A 57 -16.29 17.28 5.65
C ASP A 57 -15.26 16.24 6.09
N VAL A 58 -15.18 15.10 5.40
CA VAL A 58 -14.21 14.05 5.71
C VAL A 58 -12.79 14.59 5.52
N PRO A 59 -11.88 14.38 6.51
CA PRO A 59 -10.50 14.81 6.41
C PRO A 59 -9.81 14.28 5.15
N SER A 60 -9.15 15.18 4.41
CA SER A 60 -8.30 14.82 3.28
C SER A 60 -6.88 14.53 3.74
N TYR A 61 -6.16 13.78 2.90
CA TYR A 61 -4.76 13.45 3.05
C TYR A 61 -4.06 13.74 1.73
N VAL A 62 -2.93 14.45 1.77
CA VAL A 62 -2.14 14.74 0.58
C VAL A 62 -1.19 13.58 0.33
N LEU A 63 -1.35 12.93 -0.83
CA LEU A 63 -0.48 11.85 -1.29
C LEU A 63 -0.09 12.14 -2.73
N MET A 64 1.21 12.25 -3.01
CA MET A 64 1.74 12.60 -4.35
C MET A 64 1.13 13.90 -4.89
N ASP A 65 1.09 14.95 -4.05
CA ASP A 65 0.52 16.27 -4.37
C ASP A 65 -0.99 16.28 -4.73
N GLU A 66 -1.69 15.18 -4.48
CA GLU A 66 -3.13 15.07 -4.70
C GLU A 66 -3.87 14.98 -3.36
N GLU A 67 -4.94 15.77 -3.20
CA GLU A 67 -5.86 15.61 -2.08
C GLU A 67 -6.71 14.36 -2.24
N ARG A 68 -6.64 13.46 -1.26
CA ARG A 68 -7.36 12.19 -1.26
C ARG A 68 -8.19 11.98 -0.01
N VAL A 69 -9.33 11.29 -0.14
CA VAL A 69 -10.32 11.05 0.92
C VAL A 69 -10.82 9.60 0.92
N GLY A 70 -11.37 9.15 2.06
CA GLY A 70 -11.77 7.75 2.23
C GLY A 70 -10.55 6.83 2.35
N GLY A 71 -10.72 5.52 2.19
CA GLY A 71 -9.63 4.54 2.22
C GLY A 71 -8.91 4.42 3.58
N CYS A 72 -7.82 3.63 3.63
CA CYS A 72 -7.13 3.30 4.90
C CYS A 72 -5.60 3.50 4.89
N LEU A 73 -4.97 3.87 3.78
CA LEU A 73 -3.51 4.05 3.63
C LEU A 73 -2.65 2.82 3.98
N LYS A 74 -3.26 1.65 4.21
CA LYS A 74 -2.54 0.43 4.50
C LYS A 74 -1.71 -0.01 3.29
N THR A 75 -0.47 -0.38 3.57
CA THR A 75 0.45 -0.96 2.59
C THR A 75 0.31 -2.48 2.59
N PHE A 76 0.30 -3.06 1.40
CA PHE A 76 0.21 -4.50 1.17
C PHE A 76 1.50 -5.00 0.54
N SER A 77 1.89 -6.23 0.91
CA SER A 77 3.04 -6.89 0.31
C SER A 77 2.79 -7.33 -1.14
N ARG A 78 1.53 -7.39 -1.58
CA ARG A 78 1.11 -7.98 -2.87
C ARG A 78 -0.05 -7.24 -3.52
N LYS A 79 -0.05 -7.21 -4.85
CA LYS A 79 -1.14 -6.66 -5.67
C LYS A 79 -2.48 -7.35 -5.39
N ASP A 80 -2.48 -8.68 -5.32
CA ASP A 80 -3.70 -9.44 -5.06
C ASP A 80 -4.26 -9.21 -3.65
N ALA A 81 -3.40 -8.90 -2.67
CA ALA A 81 -3.83 -8.55 -1.32
C ALA A 81 -4.54 -7.20 -1.32
N LEU A 82 -3.96 -6.18 -1.99
CA LEU A 82 -4.63 -4.90 -2.21
C LEU A 82 -5.94 -5.08 -3.00
N LYS A 83 -5.93 -5.87 -4.07
CA LYS A 83 -7.13 -6.12 -4.88
C LYS A 83 -8.25 -6.73 -4.02
N ARG A 84 -7.96 -7.82 -3.29
CA ARG A 84 -8.95 -8.43 -2.38
C ARG A 84 -9.41 -7.48 -1.29
N HIS A 85 -8.53 -6.60 -0.82
CA HIS A 85 -8.90 -5.58 0.16
C HIS A 85 -9.94 -4.62 -0.40
N LEU A 86 -9.77 -4.15 -1.65
CA LEU A 86 -10.74 -3.28 -2.31
C LEU A 86 -12.03 -4.03 -2.69
N ASP A 87 -11.92 -5.26 -3.19
CA ASP A 87 -13.09 -6.06 -3.63
C ASP A 87 -13.99 -6.46 -2.44
N ASN A 88 -13.42 -6.70 -1.26
CA ASN A 88 -14.16 -7.23 -0.11
C ASN A 88 -14.45 -6.20 0.99
N SER A 89 -14.04 -4.93 0.82
CA SER A 89 -14.28 -3.91 1.83
C SER A 89 -15.40 -2.99 1.42
N SER A 90 -16.53 -3.08 2.15
CA SER A 90 -17.62 -2.11 2.03
C SER A 90 -17.26 -0.73 2.58
N LEU A 91 -16.20 -0.64 3.39
CA LEU A 91 -15.79 0.56 4.12
C LEU A 91 -14.52 1.22 3.54
N CYS A 92 -13.83 0.56 2.61
CA CYS A 92 -12.56 1.03 2.09
C CYS A 92 -12.62 1.27 0.59
N VAL A 93 -12.29 2.50 0.19
CA VAL A 93 -12.27 2.93 -1.20
C VAL A 93 -10.92 3.57 -1.53
N GLY A 94 -10.26 3.07 -2.57
CA GLY A 94 -9.03 3.62 -3.17
C GLY A 94 -7.80 2.74 -3.04
#